data_AF-A0A5C7V9V9-F1
#
_entry.id   AF-A0A5C7V9V9-F1
#
_cell.length_a   1.000
_cell.length_b   1.000
_cell.length_c   1.000
_cell.angle_alpha   90.00
_cell.angle_beta   90.00
_cell.angle_gamma   90.00
#
_symmetry.space_group_name_H-M   'P 1'
#
loop_
_entity.id
_entity.type
_entity.pdbx_description
1 polymer ?
#
loop_
_entity_poly.entity_id
_entity_poly.type
_entity_poly.pdbx_seq_one_letter_code
_entity_poly.pdbx_strand_id
1 'polypeptide(L)'
;MRWRKWCRENSIGEIFLALTHAFEHTKPNEIGFDAAIEYAPNTYPVKPITQQIIASGKMINPLYQGNIYDYNEAASIGQNQIMPSYKKFRGLFPGWDNEARIPGRGTTYIDSSPLRFHQWLATLISLSQKQFKPSEQFIFINAWNEWAEGAHLEPDRKFGFSFLESCRIAQQLEILSQQKNNLISQENCPKVAIVIHAYYPDIFDEILANLSSTDKYKIKLFITTPSYQVSLIENRLISHGMEYQILGVNNQGRDIFPLIKILKEIYQQHFSFIVKVHTKKSKHRTDGTIWRKDLFFKLLTKSMLEKNIQYLVDHPEVGILAPEGHLVPMNHYIAANEKAIIELSARLGVEMETVMKLHFVAGTMFTARIDALLPLLTLSFEDTDFGVEKGQLDGTLAHALERLISIGNHRIGYQIRTLSGQTTSHYAHADVTSR
;
A
#
# COMPACT_ATOMS: atom_id res chain seq x y z
N MET A 1 -7.65 45.45 0.95
CA MET A 1 -7.54 44.62 2.17
C MET A 1 -6.34 45.06 3.01
N ARG A 2 -6.53 45.35 4.31
CA ARG A 2 -5.52 45.95 5.22
C ARG A 2 -4.24 45.11 5.36
N TRP A 3 -4.38 43.78 5.47
CA TRP A 3 -3.25 42.87 5.68
C TRP A 3 -2.27 42.81 4.50
N ARG A 4 -2.75 42.66 3.27
CA ARG A 4 -1.87 42.66 2.08
C ARG A 4 -1.06 43.95 1.95
N LYS A 5 -1.71 45.10 2.17
CA LYS A 5 -1.04 46.40 2.15
C LYS A 5 0.10 46.43 3.17
N TRP A 6 -0.19 46.06 4.42
CA TRP A 6 0.81 46.02 5.49
C TRP A 6 1.97 45.07 5.17
N CYS A 7 1.71 43.87 4.65
CA CYS A 7 2.77 42.92 4.28
C CYS A 7 3.69 43.44 3.15
N ARG A 8 3.14 44.11 2.14
CA ARG A 8 3.93 44.76 1.08
C ARG A 8 4.79 45.89 1.64
N GLU A 9 4.21 46.73 2.49
CA GLU A 9 4.89 47.87 3.11
C GLU A 9 6.01 47.42 4.08
N ASN A 10 5.98 46.18 4.56
CA ASN A 10 6.96 45.61 5.50
C ASN A 10 7.84 44.52 4.86
N SER A 11 7.98 44.51 3.53
CA SER A 11 8.87 43.58 2.79
C SER A 11 8.58 42.08 2.99
N ILE A 12 7.38 41.71 3.44
CA ILE A 12 6.91 40.31 3.47
C ILE A 12 6.46 39.86 2.07
N GLY A 13 5.93 40.80 1.27
CA GLY A 13 5.44 40.55 -0.07
C GLY A 13 3.95 40.20 -0.11
N GLU A 14 3.56 39.38 -1.09
CA GLU A 14 2.18 38.90 -1.21
C GLU A 14 1.89 37.77 -0.21
N ILE A 15 0.68 37.78 0.34
CA ILE A 15 0.17 36.74 1.21
C ILE A 15 -1.03 36.06 0.58
N PHE A 16 -1.13 34.76 0.81
CA PHE A 16 -2.30 33.96 0.46
C PHE A 16 -3.26 33.92 1.65
N LEU A 17 -4.51 34.31 1.42
CA LEU A 17 -5.52 34.44 2.46
C LEU A 17 -6.67 33.49 2.19
N ALA A 18 -6.88 32.56 3.13
CA ALA A 18 -7.95 31.58 3.07
C ALA A 18 -8.89 31.76 4.26
N LEU A 19 -10.20 31.75 4.02
CA LEU A 19 -11.20 31.83 5.09
C LEU A 19 -11.77 30.45 5.41
N THR A 20 -12.07 30.18 6.68
CA THR A 20 -12.74 28.93 7.08
C THR A 20 -14.25 29.08 6.96
N HIS A 21 -14.89 28.19 6.20
CA HIS A 21 -16.36 28.13 6.10
C HIS A 21 -16.94 27.35 7.28
N ALA A 22 -16.94 27.98 8.46
CA ALA A 22 -17.50 27.40 9.68
C ALA A 22 -19.02 27.59 9.82
N PHE A 23 -19.55 28.75 9.39
CA PHE A 23 -20.98 29.11 9.51
C PHE A 23 -21.50 29.85 8.28
N GLU A 24 -20.83 30.93 7.87
CA GLU A 24 -21.18 31.69 6.65
C GLU A 24 -20.32 31.24 5.46
N HIS A 25 -20.96 30.99 4.32
CA HIS A 25 -20.32 30.55 3.07
C HIS A 25 -20.13 31.73 2.10
N THR A 26 -19.44 32.77 2.58
CA THR A 26 -19.12 33.96 1.78
C THR A 26 -18.10 33.63 0.70
N LYS A 27 -18.30 34.15 -0.52
CA LYS A 27 -17.30 33.93 -1.59
C LYS A 27 -16.01 34.67 -1.23
N PRO A 28 -14.83 34.01 -1.28
CA PRO A 28 -13.57 34.63 -0.85
C PRO A 28 -13.28 35.97 -1.53
N ASN A 29 -13.54 36.06 -2.84
CA ASN A 29 -13.26 37.25 -3.63
C ASN A 29 -14.12 38.48 -3.24
N GLU A 30 -15.33 38.28 -2.71
CA GLU A 30 -16.22 39.36 -2.27
C GLU A 30 -15.65 40.13 -1.07
N ILE A 31 -14.79 39.48 -0.27
CA ILE A 31 -14.09 40.09 0.88
C ILE A 31 -12.57 40.23 0.67
N GLY A 32 -12.10 39.97 -0.56
CA GLY A 32 -10.70 40.11 -0.95
C GLY A 32 -9.77 38.96 -0.51
N PHE A 33 -10.31 37.80 -0.16
CA PHE A 33 -9.58 36.55 0.12
C PHE A 33 -9.35 35.73 -1.17
N ASP A 34 -8.38 34.82 -1.14
CA ASP A 34 -7.97 34.00 -2.28
C ASP A 34 -8.71 32.65 -2.36
N ALA A 35 -9.08 32.11 -1.21
CA ALA A 35 -9.74 30.81 -1.11
C ALA A 35 -10.60 30.66 0.14
N ALA A 36 -11.38 29.59 0.15
CA ALA A 36 -12.04 29.08 1.33
C ALA A 36 -11.45 27.73 1.77
N ILE A 37 -11.68 27.34 3.02
CA ILE A 37 -11.32 26.06 3.62
C ILE A 37 -12.57 25.45 4.24
N GLU A 38 -12.77 24.16 4.03
CA GLU A 38 -13.80 23.40 4.73
C GLU A 38 -13.49 23.27 6.22
N TYR A 39 -14.45 23.67 7.04
CA TYR A 39 -14.37 23.50 8.47
C TYR A 39 -15.09 22.20 8.86
N ALA A 40 -14.36 21.10 8.90
CA ALA A 40 -14.90 19.79 9.27
C ALA A 40 -14.98 19.67 10.81
N PRO A 41 -15.99 18.99 11.39
CA PRO A 41 -17.09 18.29 10.72
C PRO A 41 -18.22 19.20 10.22
N ASN A 42 -18.31 20.45 10.69
CA ASN A 42 -19.48 21.34 10.47
C ASN A 42 -19.87 21.56 8.99
N THR A 43 -18.91 21.44 8.08
CA THR A 43 -19.16 21.52 6.63
C THR A 43 -20.12 20.42 6.14
N TYR A 44 -20.22 19.30 6.85
CA TYR A 44 -20.97 18.13 6.41
C TYR A 44 -22.37 18.07 7.03
N PRO A 45 -23.45 18.19 6.23
CA PRO A 45 -24.83 18.13 6.71
C PRO A 45 -25.27 16.68 7.00
N VAL A 46 -24.61 16.02 7.95
CA VAL A 46 -24.91 14.65 8.38
C VAL A 46 -26.18 14.64 9.23
N LYS A 47 -27.04 13.63 9.07
CA LYS A 47 -28.24 13.48 9.91
C LYS A 47 -27.90 12.69 11.17
N PRO A 48 -28.44 13.07 12.34
CA PRO A 48 -28.19 12.33 13.56
C PRO A 48 -28.89 10.95 13.51
N ILE A 49 -28.18 9.94 13.99
CA ILE A 49 -28.63 8.54 14.16
C ILE A 49 -28.88 8.18 15.63
N THR A 50 -28.99 9.17 16.51
CA THR A 50 -29.11 8.98 17.97
C THR A 50 -30.21 8.00 18.35
N GLN A 51 -31.41 8.14 17.75
CA GLN A 51 -32.56 7.31 18.10
C GLN A 51 -32.38 5.84 17.69
N GLN A 52 -31.70 5.59 16.57
CA GLN A 52 -31.35 4.25 16.11
C GLN A 52 -30.37 3.59 17.08
N ILE A 53 -29.38 4.33 17.58
CA ILE A 53 -28.42 3.81 18.57
C ILE A 53 -29.10 3.55 19.91
N ILE A 54 -29.98 4.45 20.38
CA ILE A 54 -30.80 4.23 21.59
C ILE A 54 -31.64 2.96 21.43
N ALA A 55 -32.38 2.83 20.33
CA ALA A 55 -33.21 1.66 20.04
C ALA A 55 -32.41 0.36 19.92
N SER A 56 -31.13 0.42 19.54
CA SER A 56 -30.26 -0.76 19.49
C SER A 56 -29.83 -1.28 20.87
N GLY A 57 -30.11 -0.56 21.95
CA GLY A 57 -29.72 -0.95 23.31
C GLY A 57 -28.23 -0.83 23.61
N LYS A 58 -27.45 -0.19 22.72
CA LYS A 58 -25.99 -0.03 22.86
C LYS A 58 -25.57 1.18 23.71
N MET A 59 -26.52 1.95 24.22
CA MET A 59 -26.22 3.17 24.98
C MET A 59 -25.72 2.84 26.39
N ILE A 60 -24.55 3.37 26.73
CA ILE A 60 -23.98 3.28 28.08
C ILE A 60 -24.69 4.28 29.02
N ASN A 61 -24.91 5.51 28.56
CA ASN A 61 -25.66 6.52 29.29
C ASN A 61 -27.13 6.55 28.81
N PRO A 62 -28.09 6.02 29.59
CA PRO A 62 -29.50 5.99 29.19
C PRO A 62 -30.16 7.37 29.19
N LEU A 63 -29.51 8.39 29.78
CA LEU A 63 -30.00 9.77 29.84
C LEU A 63 -29.36 10.68 28.79
N TYR A 64 -28.62 10.12 27.83
CA TYR A 64 -27.96 10.89 26.78
C TYR A 64 -29.00 11.59 25.87
N GLN A 65 -28.87 12.91 25.75
CA GLN A 65 -29.71 13.83 24.97
C GLN A 65 -28.91 14.54 23.86
N GLY A 66 -27.68 14.10 23.62
CA GLY A 66 -26.80 14.62 22.58
C GLY A 66 -27.10 14.08 21.18
N ASN A 67 -26.20 14.37 20.24
CA ASN A 67 -26.30 13.94 18.85
C ASN A 67 -25.23 12.91 18.51
N ILE A 68 -25.65 11.77 17.97
CA ILE A 68 -24.75 10.75 17.43
C ILE A 68 -24.84 10.78 15.90
N TYR A 69 -23.71 10.82 15.22
CA TYR A 69 -23.60 10.83 13.76
C TYR A 69 -22.75 9.64 13.28
N ASP A 70 -22.99 9.18 12.05
CA ASP A 70 -22.13 8.18 11.39
C ASP A 70 -20.95 8.87 10.70
N TYR A 71 -19.73 8.50 11.08
CA TYR A 71 -18.51 9.02 10.44
C TYR A 71 -18.43 8.67 8.95
N ASN A 72 -18.95 7.52 8.54
CA ASN A 72 -18.92 7.10 7.13
C ASN A 72 -19.86 7.94 6.27
N GLU A 73 -20.98 8.42 6.82
CA GLU A 73 -21.86 9.36 6.13
C GLU A 73 -21.16 10.71 5.93
N ALA A 74 -20.45 11.23 6.94
CA ALA A 74 -19.63 12.43 6.80
C ALA A 74 -18.56 12.29 5.71
N ALA A 75 -17.82 11.17 5.74
CA ALA A 75 -16.81 10.87 4.74
C ALA A 75 -17.41 10.76 3.33
N SER A 76 -18.54 10.09 3.18
CA SER A 76 -19.26 9.96 1.90
C SER A 76 -19.70 11.32 1.36
N ILE A 77 -20.29 12.17 2.20
CA ILE A 77 -20.70 13.52 1.80
C ILE A 77 -19.47 14.35 1.40
N GLY A 78 -18.40 14.33 2.20
CA GLY A 78 -17.20 15.11 1.92
C GLY A 78 -16.47 14.69 0.64
N GLN A 79 -16.57 13.42 0.26
CA GLN A 79 -16.05 12.89 -1.00
C GLN A 79 -16.90 13.29 -2.21
N ASN A 80 -18.23 13.30 -2.06
CA ASN A 80 -19.17 13.50 -3.16
C ASN A 80 -19.67 14.94 -3.33
N GLN A 81 -19.36 15.85 -2.39
CA GLN A 81 -19.82 17.23 -2.47
C GLN A 81 -19.29 17.95 -3.72
N ILE A 82 -20.18 18.73 -4.33
CA ILE A 82 -19.88 19.60 -5.47
C ILE A 82 -19.15 20.84 -4.94
N MET A 83 -17.96 21.08 -5.48
CA MET A 83 -17.19 22.27 -5.10
C MET A 83 -17.78 23.52 -5.75
N PRO A 84 -17.76 24.67 -5.04
CA PRO A 84 -18.16 25.93 -5.63
C PRO A 84 -17.20 26.37 -6.75
N SER A 85 -17.61 27.39 -7.51
CA SER A 85 -16.80 27.93 -8.61
C SER A 85 -15.53 28.66 -8.17
N TYR A 86 -15.45 29.06 -6.90
CA TYR A 86 -14.26 29.66 -6.31
C TYR A 86 -13.36 28.59 -5.68
N LYS A 87 -12.07 28.92 -5.51
CA LYS A 87 -11.10 28.05 -4.87
C LYS A 87 -11.51 27.74 -3.43
N LYS A 88 -11.79 26.46 -3.16
CA LYS A 88 -12.09 25.95 -1.82
C LYS A 88 -11.27 24.69 -1.58
N PHE A 89 -10.45 24.71 -0.54
CA PHE A 89 -9.66 23.56 -0.12
C PHE A 89 -10.50 22.64 0.74
N ARG A 90 -10.31 21.34 0.53
CA ARG A 90 -11.10 20.31 1.21
C ARG A 90 -10.58 20.06 2.62
N GLY A 91 -11.48 19.62 3.48
CA GLY A 91 -11.20 19.40 4.90
C GLY A 91 -11.67 18.03 5.37
N LEU A 92 -11.05 17.45 6.38
CA LEU A 92 -11.53 16.24 7.04
C LEU A 92 -11.13 16.23 8.51
N PHE A 93 -11.53 15.20 9.25
CA PHE A 93 -11.27 15.08 10.68
C PHE A 93 -11.08 13.60 11.07
N PRO A 94 -10.24 13.27 12.07
CA PRO A 94 -9.95 11.88 12.45
C PRO A 94 -11.10 11.23 13.24
N GLY A 95 -11.85 12.03 13.98
CA GLY A 95 -12.96 11.62 14.83
C GLY A 95 -13.55 12.85 15.53
N TRP A 96 -14.68 12.68 16.20
CA TRP A 96 -15.28 13.75 16.99
C TRP A 96 -16.11 13.17 18.13
N ASP A 97 -15.80 13.56 19.36
CA ASP A 97 -16.56 13.26 20.57
C ASP A 97 -16.29 14.34 21.62
N ASN A 98 -17.27 15.22 21.84
CA ASN A 98 -17.18 16.26 22.87
C ASN A 98 -18.10 15.99 24.09
N GLU A 99 -18.53 14.74 24.30
CA GLU A 99 -19.34 14.34 25.44
C GLU A 99 -18.66 14.65 26.79
N ALA A 100 -17.33 14.49 26.89
CA ALA A 100 -16.59 14.84 28.10
C ALA A 100 -16.66 16.34 28.44
N ARG A 101 -16.85 17.21 27.43
CA ARG A 101 -16.97 18.66 27.60
C ARG A 101 -18.40 19.09 27.91
N ILE A 102 -19.39 18.37 27.36
CA ILE A 102 -20.81 18.67 27.55
C ILE A 102 -21.56 17.40 27.95
N PRO A 103 -21.38 16.90 29.20
CA PRO A 103 -21.93 15.61 29.61
C PRO A 103 -23.44 15.50 29.41
N GLY A 104 -23.86 14.38 28.82
CA GLY A 104 -25.22 14.03 28.46
C GLY A 104 -25.76 14.77 27.23
N ARG A 105 -25.01 15.70 26.63
CA ARG A 105 -25.48 16.55 25.52
C ARG A 105 -24.41 16.77 24.46
N GLY A 106 -23.35 15.98 24.46
CA GLY A 106 -22.29 16.06 23.47
C GLY A 106 -22.76 15.73 22.05
N THR A 107 -21.85 15.95 21.10
CA THR A 107 -21.92 15.48 19.74
C THR A 107 -20.82 14.45 19.55
N THR A 108 -21.17 13.29 18.99
CA THR A 108 -20.25 12.16 18.82
C THR A 108 -20.41 11.58 17.41
N TYR A 109 -19.30 11.33 16.73
CA TYR A 109 -19.23 10.60 15.47
C TYR A 109 -18.72 9.18 15.73
N ILE A 110 -19.58 8.19 15.54
CA ILE A 110 -19.24 6.78 15.71
C ILE A 110 -18.61 6.19 14.44
N ASP A 111 -17.97 5.03 14.58
CA ASP A 111 -17.35 4.28 13.49
C ASP A 111 -16.19 4.98 12.76
N SER A 112 -15.61 6.01 13.40
CA SER A 112 -14.31 6.55 13.01
C SER A 112 -13.19 5.55 13.28
N SER A 113 -12.26 5.44 12.32
CA SER A 113 -11.07 4.59 12.44
C SER A 113 -9.95 5.08 11.52
N PRO A 114 -8.68 4.70 11.78
CA PRO A 114 -7.57 5.02 10.87
C PRO A 114 -7.77 4.55 9.43
N LEU A 115 -8.47 3.42 9.21
CA LEU A 115 -8.83 2.91 7.89
C LEU A 115 -9.82 3.84 7.18
N ARG A 116 -10.93 4.19 7.83
CA ARG A 116 -11.94 5.10 7.24
C ARG A 116 -11.36 6.48 6.97
N PHE A 117 -10.54 6.98 7.88
CA PHE A 117 -9.78 8.22 7.70
C PHE A 117 -8.80 8.13 6.52
N HIS A 118 -8.04 7.04 6.38
CA HIS A 118 -7.14 6.82 5.24
C HIS A 118 -7.92 6.89 3.93
N GLN A 119 -9.01 6.12 3.82
CA GLN A 119 -9.82 6.05 2.60
C GLN A 119 -10.36 7.43 2.22
N TRP A 120 -10.91 8.15 3.20
CA TRP A 120 -11.39 9.51 2.98
C TRP A 120 -10.26 10.42 2.48
N LEU A 121 -9.12 10.44 3.18
CA LEU A 121 -7.97 11.25 2.83
C LEU A 121 -7.45 10.93 1.43
N ALA A 122 -7.31 9.65 1.08
CA ALA A 122 -6.85 9.21 -0.25
C ALA A 122 -7.77 9.74 -1.35
N THR A 123 -9.10 9.65 -1.16
CA THR A 123 -10.06 10.24 -2.11
C THR A 123 -9.88 11.75 -2.21
N LEU A 124 -9.70 12.46 -1.09
CA LEU A 124 -9.48 13.91 -1.11
C LEU A 124 -8.18 14.31 -1.80
N ILE A 125 -7.10 13.52 -1.63
CA ILE A 125 -5.82 13.73 -2.33
C ILE A 125 -6.04 13.60 -3.84
N SER A 126 -6.66 12.51 -4.29
CA SER A 126 -6.98 12.28 -5.71
C SER A 126 -7.83 13.41 -6.31
N LEU A 127 -8.86 13.87 -5.59
CA LEU A 127 -9.72 14.97 -6.02
C LEU A 127 -8.95 16.30 -6.07
N SER A 128 -8.14 16.60 -5.05
CA SER A 128 -7.33 17.82 -4.99
C SER A 128 -6.33 17.87 -6.13
N GLN A 129 -5.70 16.74 -6.46
CA GLN A 129 -4.77 16.64 -7.58
C GLN A 129 -5.41 16.87 -8.95
N LYS A 130 -6.67 16.46 -9.13
CA LYS A 130 -7.45 16.73 -10.35
C LYS A 130 -7.91 18.19 -10.43
N GLN A 131 -8.20 18.81 -9.29
CA GLN A 131 -8.79 20.14 -9.22
C GLN A 131 -7.74 21.26 -9.23
N PHE A 132 -6.56 21.04 -8.64
CA PHE A 132 -5.56 22.07 -8.40
C PHE A 132 -4.19 21.72 -8.99
N LYS A 133 -3.45 22.76 -9.38
CA LYS A 133 -2.03 22.64 -9.74
C LYS A 133 -1.20 22.19 -8.53
N PRO A 134 -0.02 21.56 -8.72
CA PRO A 134 0.79 20.99 -7.62
C PRO A 134 1.05 21.93 -6.44
N SER A 135 1.24 23.22 -6.69
CA SER A 135 1.50 24.21 -5.62
C SER A 135 0.28 24.58 -4.77
N GLU A 136 -0.91 24.04 -5.07
CA GLU A 136 -2.18 24.41 -4.45
C GLU A 136 -3.00 23.19 -4.01
N GLN A 137 -2.41 21.99 -3.98
CA GLN A 137 -3.09 20.74 -3.61
C GLN A 137 -3.20 20.56 -2.08
N PHE A 138 -3.72 21.57 -1.38
CA PHE A 138 -3.87 21.55 0.07
C PHE A 138 -5.14 20.81 0.51
N ILE A 139 -5.01 20.06 1.61
CA ILE A 139 -6.11 19.44 2.36
C ILE A 139 -5.89 19.77 3.83
N PHE A 140 -6.96 20.15 4.53
CA PHE A 140 -6.90 20.56 5.93
C PHE A 140 -7.49 19.48 6.83
N ILE A 141 -6.78 19.10 7.89
CA ILE A 141 -7.29 18.14 8.87
C ILE A 141 -7.61 18.87 10.16
N ASN A 142 -8.87 18.80 10.60
CA ASN A 142 -9.29 19.26 11.91
C ASN A 142 -9.27 18.06 12.89
N ALA A 143 -8.34 17.97 13.84
CA ALA A 143 -7.26 18.89 14.17
C ALA A 143 -5.97 18.13 14.48
N TRP A 144 -4.90 18.87 14.79
CA TRP A 144 -3.70 18.27 15.37
C TRP A 144 -3.99 17.65 16.75
N ASN A 145 -4.55 18.42 17.68
CA ASN A 145 -4.67 18.03 19.10
C ASN A 145 -5.93 18.60 19.79
N GLU A 146 -7.09 18.60 19.13
CA GLU A 146 -8.35 19.04 19.75
C GLU A 146 -8.96 17.91 20.60
N TRP A 147 -8.27 17.59 21.70
CA TRP A 147 -8.63 16.49 22.61
C TRP A 147 -9.98 16.67 23.29
N ALA A 148 -10.40 17.91 23.54
CA ALA A 148 -11.68 18.20 24.17
C ALA A 148 -12.88 17.83 23.28
N GLU A 149 -12.65 17.62 21.99
CA GLU A 149 -13.65 17.21 21.00
C GLU A 149 -13.27 15.90 20.31
N GLY A 150 -12.28 15.16 20.82
CA GLY A 150 -11.85 13.87 20.26
C GLY A 150 -11.33 13.94 18.81
N ALA A 151 -10.97 15.13 18.34
CA ALA A 151 -10.54 15.42 16.97
C ALA A 151 -9.02 15.60 16.89
N HIS A 152 -8.27 14.57 17.34
CA HIS A 152 -6.80 14.59 17.41
C HIS A 152 -6.14 13.68 16.37
N LEU A 153 -5.15 14.23 15.66
CA LEU A 153 -4.15 13.46 14.91
C LEU A 153 -2.95 13.07 15.78
N GLU A 154 -2.73 13.80 16.87
CA GLU A 154 -1.68 13.54 17.85
C GLU A 154 -1.76 12.08 18.34
N PRO A 155 -0.63 11.36 18.44
CA PRO A 155 -0.66 9.95 18.84
C PRO A 155 -1.31 9.71 20.20
N ASP A 156 -2.15 8.67 20.27
CA ASP A 156 -2.86 8.29 21.49
C ASP A 156 -2.54 6.86 21.93
N ARG A 157 -3.13 6.41 23.05
CA ARG A 157 -2.93 5.03 23.55
C ARG A 157 -3.75 3.97 22.81
N LYS A 158 -4.77 4.37 22.03
CA LYS A 158 -5.71 3.46 21.39
C LYS A 158 -5.25 3.06 19.98
N PHE A 159 -4.84 4.05 19.20
CA PHE A 159 -4.42 3.93 17.81
C PHE A 159 -2.93 4.28 17.62
N GLY A 160 -2.23 4.78 18.64
CA GLY A 160 -0.81 5.09 18.52
C GLY A 160 -0.56 6.09 17.39
N PHE A 161 0.32 5.73 16.46
CA PHE A 161 0.66 6.54 15.30
C PHE A 161 -0.25 6.34 14.08
N SER A 162 -1.31 5.53 14.19
CA SER A 162 -2.05 5.04 13.01
C SER A 162 -2.65 6.17 12.15
N PHE A 163 -3.13 7.28 12.73
CA PHE A 163 -3.64 8.41 11.94
C PHE A 163 -2.53 9.15 11.15
N LEU A 164 -1.36 9.34 11.76
CA LEU A 164 -0.19 9.93 11.09
C LEU A 164 0.35 8.99 10.01
N GLU A 165 0.37 7.70 10.29
CA GLU A 165 0.69 6.68 9.31
C GLU A 165 -0.29 6.71 8.13
N SER A 166 -1.60 6.77 8.39
CA SER A 166 -2.62 6.91 7.35
C SER A 166 -2.37 8.13 6.46
N CYS A 167 -1.96 9.27 7.04
CA CYS A 167 -1.58 10.45 6.26
C CYS A 167 -0.43 10.16 5.30
N ARG A 168 0.68 9.61 5.83
CA ARG A 168 1.89 9.32 5.05
C ARG A 168 1.62 8.28 3.97
N ILE A 169 0.96 7.17 4.32
CA ILE A 169 0.71 6.07 3.39
C ILE A 169 -0.28 6.50 2.31
N ALA A 170 -1.40 7.16 2.66
CA ALA A 170 -2.36 7.62 1.66
C ALA A 170 -1.69 8.54 0.63
N GLN A 171 -0.87 9.50 1.09
CA GLN A 171 -0.11 10.38 0.21
C GLN A 171 0.85 9.61 -0.70
N GLN A 172 1.64 8.68 -0.15
CA GLN A 172 2.59 7.89 -0.94
C GLN A 172 1.87 7.00 -1.97
N LEU A 173 0.78 6.35 -1.60
CA LEU A 173 0.03 5.48 -2.51
C LEU A 173 -0.64 6.26 -3.64
N GLU A 174 -1.17 7.45 -3.39
CA GLU A 174 -1.73 8.29 -4.46
C GLU A 174 -0.63 8.79 -5.42
N ILE A 175 0.56 9.14 -4.92
CA ILE A 175 1.72 9.46 -5.77
C ILE A 175 2.10 8.26 -6.65
N LEU A 176 2.19 7.06 -6.05
CA LEU A 176 2.51 5.83 -6.78
C LEU A 176 1.46 5.49 -7.85
N SER A 177 0.18 5.64 -7.53
CA SER A 177 -0.94 5.42 -8.45
C SER A 177 -0.88 6.34 -9.68
N GLN A 178 -0.46 7.60 -9.49
CA GLN A 178 -0.29 8.56 -10.59
C GLN A 178 0.96 8.32 -11.43
N GLN A 179 2.02 7.78 -10.82
CA GLN A 179 3.29 7.53 -11.48
C GLN A 179 3.37 6.15 -12.15
N LYS A 180 2.24 5.44 -12.19
CA LYS A 180 2.13 4.10 -12.76
C LYS A 180 2.66 4.05 -14.19
N ASN A 181 3.48 3.05 -14.50
CA ASN A 181 4.12 2.82 -15.79
C ASN A 181 5.23 3.82 -16.18
N ASN A 182 5.55 4.84 -15.36
CA ASN A 182 6.55 5.86 -15.72
C ASN A 182 7.99 5.31 -15.83
N LEU A 183 8.29 4.17 -15.20
CA LEU A 183 9.63 3.56 -15.23
C LEU A 183 9.96 2.85 -16.55
N ILE A 184 8.97 2.62 -17.43
CA ILE A 184 9.19 1.94 -18.72
C ILE A 184 9.39 2.94 -19.84
N SER A 185 8.74 4.11 -19.77
CA SER A 185 8.68 5.07 -20.86
C SER A 185 9.98 5.86 -21.10
N GLN A 186 11.00 5.69 -20.25
CA GLN A 186 12.20 6.54 -20.26
C GLN A 186 13.44 5.90 -20.91
N GLU A 187 13.46 4.58 -21.18
CA GLU A 187 14.66 3.90 -21.69
C GLU A 187 14.42 3.16 -23.02
N ASN A 188 15.35 3.30 -23.97
CA ASN A 188 15.36 2.53 -25.23
C ASN A 188 15.59 1.02 -25.03
N CYS A 189 16.14 0.61 -23.88
CA CYS A 189 16.40 -0.78 -23.52
C CYS A 189 16.06 -0.98 -22.03
N PRO A 190 14.87 -1.51 -21.69
CA PRO A 190 14.43 -1.62 -20.31
C PRO A 190 15.36 -2.47 -19.46
N LYS A 191 15.59 -2.03 -18.22
CA LYS A 191 16.37 -2.78 -17.22
C LYS A 191 15.50 -3.79 -16.48
N VAL A 192 16.04 -4.99 -16.31
CA VAL A 192 15.37 -6.13 -15.66
C VAL A 192 16.20 -6.61 -14.48
N ALA A 193 15.61 -6.56 -13.29
CA ALA A 193 16.20 -7.07 -12.06
C ALA A 193 15.77 -8.53 -11.86
N ILE A 194 16.71 -9.47 -11.87
CA ILE A 194 16.41 -10.84 -11.45
C ILE A 194 16.76 -10.95 -9.97
N VAL A 195 15.74 -11.02 -9.13
CA VAL A 195 15.88 -11.08 -7.67
C VAL A 195 15.84 -12.53 -7.20
N ILE A 196 16.92 -12.97 -6.57
CA ILE A 196 17.08 -14.34 -6.10
C ILE A 196 17.34 -14.33 -4.60
N HIS A 197 16.46 -14.97 -3.83
CA HIS A 197 16.77 -15.30 -2.44
C HIS A 197 17.42 -16.69 -2.38
N ALA A 198 18.73 -16.73 -2.17
CA ALA A 198 19.58 -17.91 -2.18
C ALA A 198 19.83 -18.41 -0.76
N TYR A 199 18.91 -19.22 -0.23
CA TYR A 199 19.04 -19.90 1.06
C TYR A 199 19.68 -21.29 0.93
N TYR A 200 19.37 -22.02 -0.15
CA TYR A 200 19.93 -23.33 -0.46
C TYR A 200 20.89 -23.24 -1.65
N PRO A 201 22.21 -23.31 -1.43
CA PRO A 201 23.19 -23.19 -2.51
C PRO A 201 22.96 -24.18 -3.65
N ASP A 202 22.71 -25.46 -3.35
CA ASP A 202 22.48 -26.49 -4.39
C ASP A 202 21.35 -26.13 -5.38
N ILE A 203 20.28 -25.48 -4.90
CA ILE A 203 19.19 -25.00 -5.77
C ILE A 203 19.56 -23.70 -6.47
N PHE A 204 20.42 -22.88 -5.88
CA PHE A 204 20.93 -21.68 -6.52
C PHE A 204 21.67 -22.02 -7.83
N ASP A 205 22.42 -23.11 -7.87
CA ASP A 205 23.08 -23.59 -9.10
C ASP A 205 22.06 -23.96 -10.19
N GLU A 206 20.93 -24.57 -9.81
CA GLU A 206 19.82 -24.85 -10.74
C GLU A 206 19.21 -23.57 -11.31
N ILE A 207 19.08 -22.52 -10.50
CA ILE A 207 18.60 -21.20 -10.94
C ILE A 207 19.58 -20.61 -11.95
N LEU A 208 20.87 -20.56 -11.62
CA LEU A 208 21.91 -20.04 -12.51
C LEU A 208 21.95 -20.79 -13.85
N ALA A 209 21.77 -22.11 -13.84
CA ALA A 209 21.73 -22.92 -15.06
C ALA A 209 20.56 -22.58 -16.02
N ASN A 210 19.48 -21.97 -15.51
CA ASN A 210 18.35 -21.53 -16.34
C ASN A 210 18.46 -20.06 -16.78
N LEU A 211 19.39 -19.30 -16.23
CA LEU A 211 19.61 -17.91 -16.60
C LEU A 211 20.33 -17.84 -17.94
N SER A 212 19.89 -16.88 -18.76
CA SER A 212 20.51 -16.60 -20.04
C SER A 212 20.41 -15.12 -20.33
N SER A 213 21.45 -14.55 -20.93
CA SER A 213 21.42 -13.17 -21.41
C SER A 213 20.49 -13.02 -22.62
N THR A 214 20.02 -11.81 -22.83
CA THR A 214 19.27 -11.41 -24.02
C THR A 214 19.69 -10.00 -24.44
N ASP A 215 19.69 -9.75 -25.74
CA ASP A 215 20.03 -8.44 -26.31
C ASP A 215 18.87 -7.44 -26.19
N LYS A 216 17.67 -7.90 -25.78
CA LYS A 216 16.48 -7.04 -25.63
C LYS A 216 16.47 -6.22 -24.35
N TYR A 217 17.16 -6.67 -23.31
CA TYR A 217 17.04 -6.11 -21.97
C TYR A 217 18.39 -6.07 -21.26
N LYS A 218 18.64 -5.02 -20.47
CA LYS A 218 19.79 -4.99 -19.57
C LYS A 218 19.44 -5.74 -18.27
N ILE A 219 19.98 -6.94 -18.13
CA ILE A 219 19.74 -7.80 -16.95
C ILE A 219 20.81 -7.57 -15.89
N LYS A 220 20.38 -7.44 -14.63
CA LYS A 220 21.25 -7.48 -13.45
C LYS A 220 20.67 -8.43 -12.40
N LEU A 221 21.55 -9.16 -11.73
CA LEU A 221 21.19 -10.05 -10.64
C LEU A 221 21.21 -9.32 -9.30
N PHE A 222 20.16 -9.50 -8.51
CA PHE A 222 20.04 -8.98 -7.16
C PHE A 222 19.82 -10.14 -6.21
N ILE A 223 20.86 -10.46 -5.44
CA ILE A 223 20.91 -11.68 -4.65
C ILE A 223 20.79 -11.33 -3.18
N THR A 224 19.92 -12.05 -2.47
CA THR A 224 19.89 -12.02 -1.01
C THR A 224 20.22 -13.41 -0.49
N THR A 225 21.03 -13.50 0.54
CA THR A 225 21.46 -14.79 1.12
C THR A 225 21.79 -14.59 2.59
N PRO A 226 21.69 -15.61 3.45
CA PRO A 226 22.16 -15.49 4.83
C PRO A 226 23.60 -14.97 4.88
N SER A 227 23.90 -14.02 5.77
CA SER A 227 25.20 -13.32 5.79
C SER A 227 26.41 -14.26 5.83
N TYR A 228 26.29 -15.43 6.48
CA TYR A 228 27.34 -16.44 6.54
C TYR A 228 27.58 -17.20 5.22
N GLN A 229 26.69 -17.08 4.22
CA GLN A 229 26.79 -17.73 2.91
C GLN A 229 27.25 -16.79 1.79
N VAL A 230 27.43 -15.48 2.06
CA VAL A 230 27.74 -14.48 1.02
C VAL A 230 28.93 -14.89 0.17
N SER A 231 30.06 -15.25 0.77
CA SER A 231 31.27 -15.67 0.02
C SER A 231 31.06 -16.92 -0.83
N LEU A 232 30.25 -17.88 -0.36
CA LEU A 232 29.94 -19.10 -1.10
C LEU A 232 29.10 -18.79 -2.36
N ILE A 233 28.09 -17.93 -2.20
CA ILE A 233 27.20 -17.51 -3.29
C ILE A 233 27.95 -16.62 -4.29
N GLU A 234 28.82 -15.73 -3.81
CA GLU A 234 29.64 -14.87 -4.65
C GLU A 234 30.57 -15.65 -5.58
N ASN A 235 31.25 -16.68 -5.08
CA ASN A 235 32.11 -17.54 -5.91
C ASN A 235 31.35 -18.20 -7.09
N ARG A 236 30.07 -18.53 -6.89
CA ARG A 236 29.21 -19.11 -7.92
C ARG A 236 28.80 -18.09 -8.98
N LEU A 237 28.57 -16.84 -8.57
CA LEU A 237 28.21 -15.73 -9.45
C LEU A 237 29.37 -15.26 -10.31
N ILE A 238 30.58 -15.15 -9.72
CA ILE A 238 31.81 -14.80 -10.45
C ILE A 238 32.01 -15.76 -11.64
N SER A 239 31.78 -17.06 -11.40
CA SER A 239 31.90 -18.09 -12.43
C SER A 239 30.85 -17.98 -13.55
N HIS A 240 29.74 -17.28 -13.31
CA HIS A 240 28.65 -17.12 -14.27
C HIS A 240 28.80 -15.86 -15.15
N GLY A 241 29.44 -14.80 -14.64
CA GLY A 241 29.84 -13.62 -15.44
C GLY A 241 28.76 -12.57 -15.71
N MET A 242 27.54 -12.68 -15.14
CA MET A 242 26.51 -11.64 -15.24
C MET A 242 26.71 -10.54 -14.19
N GLU A 243 26.31 -9.29 -14.49
CA GLU A 243 26.34 -8.20 -13.50
C GLU A 243 25.46 -8.57 -12.29
N TYR A 244 26.00 -8.43 -11.08
CA TYR A 244 25.28 -8.81 -9.86
C TYR A 244 25.51 -7.83 -8.70
N GLN A 245 24.60 -7.89 -7.73
CA GLN A 245 24.73 -7.29 -6.41
C GLN A 245 24.24 -8.30 -5.36
N ILE A 246 24.98 -8.45 -4.25
CA ILE A 246 24.63 -9.36 -3.16
C ILE A 246 24.37 -8.58 -1.88
N LEU A 247 23.30 -8.93 -1.18
CA LEU A 247 22.97 -8.45 0.15
C LEU A 247 22.93 -9.63 1.13
N GLY A 248 23.87 -9.62 2.09
CA GLY A 248 23.82 -10.52 3.25
C GLY A 248 22.69 -10.12 4.20
N VAL A 249 21.84 -11.07 4.58
CA VAL A 249 20.70 -10.84 5.47
C VAL A 249 20.66 -11.83 6.63
N ASN A 250 19.97 -11.47 7.70
CA ASN A 250 19.58 -12.44 8.73
C ASN A 250 18.51 -13.38 8.17
N ASN A 251 18.41 -14.58 8.74
CA ASN A 251 17.36 -15.54 8.39
C ASN A 251 16.01 -15.14 9.02
N GLN A 252 15.43 -14.03 8.54
CA GLN A 252 14.19 -13.44 9.03
C GLN A 252 13.28 -13.09 7.85
N GLY A 253 11.97 -13.34 8.00
CA GLY A 253 10.98 -13.00 6.97
C GLY A 253 11.12 -13.79 5.66
N ARG A 254 11.82 -14.93 5.70
CA ARG A 254 12.01 -15.88 4.59
C ARG A 254 12.54 -15.18 3.34
N ASP A 255 11.89 -15.34 2.19
CA ASP A 255 12.31 -14.71 0.94
C ASP A 255 11.66 -13.34 0.69
N ILE A 256 10.68 -12.95 1.51
CA ILE A 256 9.87 -11.74 1.32
C ILE A 256 10.50 -10.52 1.99
N PHE A 257 10.95 -10.64 3.24
CA PHE A 257 11.62 -9.52 3.87
C PHE A 257 12.96 -9.16 3.19
N PRO A 258 13.79 -10.14 2.75
CA PRO A 258 14.93 -9.84 1.90
C PRO A 258 14.56 -9.17 0.57
N LEU A 259 13.41 -9.55 -0.04
CA LEU A 259 12.88 -8.84 -1.21
C LEU A 259 12.58 -7.36 -0.89
N ILE A 260 11.89 -7.07 0.22
CA ILE A 260 11.60 -5.69 0.65
C ILE A 260 12.90 -4.90 0.85
N LYS A 261 13.92 -5.49 1.48
CA LYS A 261 15.21 -4.84 1.73
C LYS A 261 15.93 -4.44 0.43
N ILE A 262 15.95 -5.33 -0.57
CA ILE A 262 16.66 -5.07 -1.83
C ILE A 262 15.83 -4.26 -2.83
N LEU A 263 14.51 -4.24 -2.70
CA LEU A 263 13.60 -3.54 -3.61
C LEU A 263 13.87 -2.02 -3.67
N LYS A 264 14.24 -1.40 -2.54
CA LYS A 264 14.59 0.03 -2.51
C LYS A 264 15.77 0.34 -3.43
N GLU A 265 16.80 -0.48 -3.40
CA GLU A 265 18.00 -0.33 -4.23
C GLU A 265 17.67 -0.53 -5.71
N ILE A 266 16.85 -1.55 -6.02
CA ILE A 266 16.40 -1.83 -7.39
C ILE A 266 15.63 -0.63 -7.96
N TYR A 267 14.74 -0.04 -7.16
CA TYR A 267 14.01 1.16 -7.55
C TYR A 267 14.94 2.37 -7.76
N GLN A 268 15.92 2.59 -6.89
CA GLN A 268 16.90 3.67 -7.00
C GLN A 268 17.81 3.54 -8.22
N GLN A 269 18.10 2.31 -8.67
CA GLN A 269 18.85 2.06 -9.91
C GLN A 269 17.98 2.13 -11.18
N HIS A 270 16.72 2.56 -11.07
CA HIS A 270 15.76 2.75 -12.15
C HIS A 270 15.48 1.49 -12.98
N PHE A 271 15.36 0.33 -12.32
CA PHE A 271 14.88 -0.87 -13.00
C PHE A 271 13.38 -0.77 -13.31
N SER A 272 12.96 -1.25 -14.47
CA SER A 272 11.55 -1.22 -14.91
C SER A 272 10.81 -2.49 -14.48
N PHE A 273 11.48 -3.63 -14.56
CA PHE A 273 10.89 -4.95 -14.29
C PHE A 273 11.71 -5.74 -13.27
N ILE A 274 11.02 -6.67 -12.61
CA ILE A 274 11.59 -7.66 -11.69
C ILE A 274 11.12 -9.06 -12.05
N VAL A 275 12.05 -10.01 -12.05
CA VAL A 275 11.76 -11.45 -12.01
C VAL A 275 12.19 -11.96 -10.64
N LYS A 276 11.23 -12.29 -9.79
CA LYS A 276 11.48 -12.80 -8.44
C LYS A 276 11.50 -14.32 -8.48
N VAL A 277 12.60 -14.93 -8.04
CA VAL A 277 12.68 -16.36 -7.67
C VAL A 277 13.36 -16.56 -6.30
N HIS A 278 13.24 -17.76 -5.74
CA HIS A 278 13.99 -18.12 -4.54
C HIS A 278 14.30 -19.62 -4.49
N THR A 279 15.25 -20.00 -3.65
CA THR A 279 15.56 -21.41 -3.43
C THR A 279 14.53 -22.01 -2.48
N LYS A 280 13.71 -22.95 -2.95
CA LYS A 280 12.69 -23.64 -2.13
C LYS A 280 12.92 -25.16 -2.16
N LYS A 281 13.03 -25.78 -0.97
CA LYS A 281 13.03 -27.25 -0.80
C LYS A 281 11.67 -27.72 -0.29
N SER A 282 10.91 -28.43 -1.12
CA SER A 282 9.67 -29.10 -0.70
C SER A 282 10.02 -30.43 -0.03
N LYS A 283 10.35 -30.40 1.28
CA LYS A 283 10.78 -31.58 2.04
C LYS A 283 9.67 -32.65 2.24
N HIS A 284 8.42 -32.34 1.92
CA HIS A 284 7.25 -33.17 2.22
C HIS A 284 6.52 -33.73 0.98
N ARG A 285 7.07 -33.60 -0.23
CA ARG A 285 6.44 -34.10 -1.46
C ARG A 285 7.43 -34.84 -2.35
N THR A 286 6.95 -35.87 -3.04
CA THR A 286 7.71 -36.66 -4.04
C THR A 286 7.89 -35.93 -5.37
N ASP A 287 7.06 -34.92 -5.68
CA ASP A 287 7.03 -34.16 -6.95
C ASP A 287 7.67 -32.75 -6.87
N GLY A 288 8.17 -32.34 -5.70
CA GLY A 288 8.63 -30.97 -5.46
C GLY A 288 9.76 -30.49 -6.38
N THR A 289 10.62 -31.40 -6.83
CA THR A 289 11.68 -31.09 -7.80
C THR A 289 11.13 -30.80 -9.20
N ILE A 290 10.10 -31.53 -9.64
CA ILE A 290 9.46 -31.32 -10.94
C ILE A 290 8.79 -29.95 -10.94
N TRP A 291 8.04 -29.65 -9.88
CA TRP A 291 7.32 -28.39 -9.73
C TRP A 291 8.26 -27.18 -9.66
N ARG A 292 9.39 -27.28 -8.93
CA ARG A 292 10.42 -26.23 -8.90
C ARG A 292 11.02 -25.97 -10.28
N LYS A 293 11.35 -27.04 -11.03
CA LYS A 293 11.91 -26.91 -12.38
C LYS A 293 10.94 -26.27 -13.36
N ASP A 294 9.66 -26.60 -13.25
CA ASP A 294 8.59 -25.95 -14.04
C ASP A 294 8.51 -24.44 -13.76
N LEU A 295 8.60 -24.03 -12.49
CA LEU A 295 8.65 -22.61 -12.11
C LEU A 295 9.86 -21.87 -12.72
N PHE A 296 11.05 -22.46 -12.61
CA PHE A 296 12.26 -21.88 -13.17
C PHE A 296 12.16 -21.78 -14.69
N PHE A 297 11.63 -22.81 -15.36
CA PHE A 297 11.37 -22.77 -16.79
C PHE A 297 10.44 -21.61 -17.18
N LYS A 298 9.33 -21.45 -16.46
CA LYS A 298 8.28 -20.43 -16.70
C LYS A 298 8.71 -18.98 -16.42
N LEU A 299 9.84 -18.77 -15.73
CA LEU A 299 10.28 -17.43 -15.32
C LEU A 299 11.65 -17.03 -15.86
N LEU A 300 12.60 -17.96 -15.97
CA LEU A 300 14.02 -17.64 -16.13
C LEU A 300 14.58 -17.92 -17.52
N THR A 301 13.99 -18.88 -18.26
CA THR A 301 14.47 -19.19 -19.61
C THR A 301 14.33 -17.96 -20.50
N LYS A 302 15.29 -17.73 -21.40
CA LYS A 302 15.31 -16.55 -22.30
C LYS A 302 13.95 -16.30 -22.96
N SER A 303 13.36 -17.34 -23.56
CA SER A 303 12.06 -17.27 -24.23
C SER A 303 10.95 -16.80 -23.28
N MET A 304 10.91 -17.31 -22.05
CA MET A 304 9.84 -16.99 -21.11
C MET A 304 10.03 -15.68 -20.38
N LEU A 305 11.26 -15.33 -20.01
CA LEU A 305 11.59 -14.01 -19.52
C LEU A 305 11.16 -12.93 -20.52
N GLU A 306 11.55 -13.08 -21.80
CA GLU A 306 11.18 -12.12 -22.84
C GLU A 306 9.67 -12.04 -23.06
N LYS A 307 8.98 -13.20 -23.09
CA LYS A 307 7.52 -13.25 -23.26
C LYS A 307 6.79 -12.60 -22.09
N ASN A 308 7.20 -12.87 -20.87
CA ASN A 308 6.56 -12.32 -19.66
C ASN A 308 6.70 -10.81 -19.59
N ILE A 309 7.90 -10.29 -19.89
CA ILE A 309 8.16 -8.85 -19.90
C ILE A 309 7.39 -8.18 -21.04
N GLN A 310 7.39 -8.76 -22.24
CA GLN A 310 6.62 -8.24 -23.37
C GLN A 310 5.13 -8.20 -23.03
N TYR A 311 4.59 -9.24 -22.40
CA TYR A 311 3.20 -9.26 -21.95
C TYR A 311 2.90 -8.09 -21.01
N LEU A 312 3.78 -7.83 -20.02
CA LEU A 312 3.62 -6.67 -19.15
C LEU A 312 3.62 -5.39 -19.98
N VAL A 313 4.61 -5.18 -20.87
CA VAL A 313 4.66 -4.00 -21.76
C VAL A 313 3.35 -3.78 -22.52
N ASP A 314 2.80 -4.84 -23.10
CA ASP A 314 1.56 -4.80 -23.89
C ASP A 314 0.29 -4.56 -23.04
N HIS A 315 0.35 -4.87 -21.74
CA HIS A 315 -0.78 -4.80 -20.79
C HIS A 315 -0.45 -3.86 -19.61
N PRO A 316 -0.54 -2.53 -19.79
CA PRO A 316 -0.18 -1.53 -18.77
C PRO A 316 -1.04 -1.55 -17.50
N GLU A 317 -2.16 -2.26 -17.52
CA GLU A 317 -3.00 -2.53 -16.35
C GLU A 317 -2.49 -3.67 -15.47
N VAL A 318 -1.60 -4.53 -15.98
CA VAL A 318 -1.05 -5.69 -15.26
C VAL A 318 0.26 -5.31 -14.57
N GLY A 319 0.27 -5.46 -13.24
CA GLY A 319 1.44 -5.17 -12.41
C GLY A 319 2.29 -6.40 -12.12
N ILE A 320 1.64 -7.56 -11.96
CA ILE A 320 2.28 -8.82 -11.62
C ILE A 320 1.73 -9.92 -12.54
N LEU A 321 2.66 -10.68 -13.12
CA LEU A 321 2.41 -11.88 -13.90
C LEU A 321 2.85 -13.11 -13.11
N ALA A 322 1.87 -13.89 -12.67
CA ALA A 322 2.05 -15.14 -11.97
C ALA A 322 2.36 -16.28 -12.96
N PRO A 323 3.22 -17.24 -12.61
CA PRO A 323 3.36 -18.48 -13.37
C PRO A 323 2.02 -19.25 -13.42
N GLU A 324 1.76 -19.92 -14.54
CA GLU A 324 0.55 -20.73 -14.67
C GLU A 324 0.46 -21.78 -13.55
N GLY A 325 -0.72 -21.84 -12.93
CA GLY A 325 -1.02 -22.74 -11.82
C GLY A 325 -0.66 -22.20 -10.42
N HIS A 326 -0.23 -20.94 -10.31
CA HIS A 326 0.27 -20.34 -9.06
C HIS A 326 -0.54 -19.13 -8.59
N LEU A 327 -1.51 -18.70 -9.38
CA LEU A 327 -2.45 -17.66 -8.99
C LEU A 327 -3.64 -18.31 -8.29
N VAL A 328 -3.80 -18.02 -7.00
CA VAL A 328 -4.78 -18.68 -6.14
C VAL A 328 -5.68 -17.66 -5.43
N PRO A 329 -6.93 -18.01 -5.12
CA PRO A 329 -7.87 -17.07 -4.51
C PRO A 329 -7.50 -16.82 -3.04
N MET A 330 -7.64 -15.56 -2.60
CA MET A 330 -7.28 -15.12 -1.25
C MET A 330 -8.12 -15.80 -0.17
N ASN A 331 -9.42 -15.94 -0.42
CA ASN A 331 -10.42 -16.42 0.54
C ASN A 331 -10.19 -17.86 1.04
N HIS A 332 -9.50 -18.70 0.27
CA HIS A 332 -9.21 -20.09 0.66
C HIS A 332 -7.94 -20.20 1.53
N TYR A 333 -7.10 -19.15 1.59
CA TYR A 333 -5.73 -19.26 2.11
C TYR A 333 -5.35 -18.13 3.07
N ILE A 334 -6.33 -17.66 3.84
CA ILE A 334 -6.16 -16.62 4.85
C ILE A 334 -5.81 -17.19 6.24
N ALA A 335 -6.51 -18.27 6.64
CA ALA A 335 -6.29 -19.11 7.83
C ALA A 335 -5.62 -18.37 9.02
N ALA A 336 -4.46 -18.86 9.48
CA ALA A 336 -3.76 -18.33 10.65
C ALA A 336 -3.23 -16.89 10.48
N ASN A 337 -3.21 -16.35 9.25
CA ASN A 337 -2.71 -15.02 8.94
C ASN A 337 -3.80 -13.95 8.88
N GLU A 338 -5.08 -14.30 9.09
CA GLU A 338 -6.22 -13.39 8.93
C GLU A 338 -6.04 -12.08 9.71
N LYS A 339 -5.68 -12.15 10.99
CA LYS A 339 -5.47 -10.94 11.81
C LYS A 339 -4.41 -10.02 11.21
N ALA A 340 -3.25 -10.56 10.85
CA ALA A 340 -2.17 -9.77 10.26
C ALA A 340 -2.57 -9.19 8.90
N ILE A 341 -3.33 -9.94 8.09
CA ILE A 341 -3.83 -9.46 6.79
C ILE A 341 -4.84 -8.34 6.98
N ILE A 342 -5.75 -8.42 7.97
CA ILE A 342 -6.69 -7.35 8.31
C ILE A 342 -5.92 -6.08 8.70
N GLU A 343 -4.98 -6.18 9.63
CA GLU A 343 -4.21 -5.03 10.14
C GLU A 343 -3.37 -4.38 9.03
N LEU A 344 -2.69 -5.18 8.22
CA LEU A 344 -1.82 -4.67 7.14
C LEU A 344 -2.61 -4.15 5.94
N SER A 345 -3.73 -4.77 5.59
CA SER A 345 -4.60 -4.26 4.52
C SER A 345 -5.26 -2.94 4.90
N ALA A 346 -5.63 -2.78 6.18
CA ALA A 346 -6.16 -1.53 6.72
C ALA A 346 -5.14 -0.38 6.61
N ARG A 347 -3.85 -0.64 6.86
CA ARG A 347 -2.77 0.36 6.67
C ARG A 347 -2.66 0.84 5.22
N LEU A 348 -2.92 -0.04 4.25
CA LEU A 348 -2.97 0.30 2.82
C LEU A 348 -4.32 0.89 2.37
N GLY A 349 -5.28 1.06 3.28
CA GLY A 349 -6.61 1.60 2.96
C GLY A 349 -7.54 0.60 2.25
N VAL A 350 -7.27 -0.70 2.34
CA VAL A 350 -8.05 -1.75 1.66
C VAL A 350 -8.89 -2.52 2.67
N GLU A 351 -10.19 -2.62 2.43
CA GLU A 351 -11.11 -3.36 3.29
C GLU A 351 -11.04 -4.87 3.05
N MET A 352 -11.33 -5.63 4.11
CA MET A 352 -11.30 -7.08 4.09
C MET A 352 -12.24 -7.68 3.04
N GLU A 353 -13.41 -7.07 2.80
CA GLU A 353 -14.33 -7.50 1.73
C GLU A 353 -13.67 -7.46 0.34
N THR A 354 -12.84 -6.44 0.10
CA THR A 354 -12.07 -6.33 -1.15
C THR A 354 -10.96 -7.36 -1.17
N VAL A 355 -10.21 -7.52 -0.08
CA VAL A 355 -9.14 -8.51 0.05
C VAL A 355 -9.63 -9.92 -0.28
N MET A 356 -10.82 -10.31 0.21
CA MET A 356 -11.39 -11.64 -0.03
C MET A 356 -11.73 -11.93 -1.50
N LYS A 357 -11.87 -10.89 -2.34
CA LYS A 357 -12.13 -11.01 -3.78
C LYS A 357 -10.82 -11.08 -4.60
N LEU A 358 -9.67 -10.85 -3.98
CA LEU A 358 -8.38 -10.86 -4.67
C LEU A 358 -7.82 -12.28 -4.84
N HIS A 359 -6.77 -12.35 -5.65
CA HIS A 359 -5.91 -13.52 -5.81
C HIS A 359 -4.49 -13.14 -5.44
N PHE A 360 -3.65 -14.11 -5.12
CA PHE A 360 -2.23 -13.90 -4.87
C PHE A 360 -1.37 -14.99 -5.51
N VAL A 361 -0.08 -14.70 -5.67
CA VAL A 361 0.89 -15.64 -6.24
C VAL A 361 1.46 -16.52 -5.13
N ALA A 362 1.04 -17.78 -5.11
CA ALA A 362 1.52 -18.73 -4.12
C ALA A 362 2.98 -19.12 -4.37
N GLY A 363 3.81 -18.99 -3.33
CA GLY A 363 5.25 -19.28 -3.38
C GLY A 363 6.11 -18.11 -3.82
N THR A 364 5.58 -16.88 -3.89
CA THR A 364 6.34 -15.62 -4.11
C THR A 364 7.38 -15.70 -5.25
N MET A 365 7.01 -16.31 -6.37
CA MET A 365 7.82 -16.29 -7.61
C MET A 365 6.97 -15.78 -8.77
N PHE A 366 7.41 -14.69 -9.41
CA PHE A 366 6.62 -13.99 -10.43
C PHE A 366 7.50 -13.05 -11.27
N THR A 367 6.95 -12.58 -12.39
CA THR A 367 7.47 -11.41 -13.11
C THR A 367 6.58 -10.21 -12.79
N ALA A 368 7.15 -9.05 -12.50
CA ALA A 368 6.37 -7.85 -12.16
C ALA A 368 7.02 -6.57 -12.65
N ARG A 369 6.24 -5.50 -12.67
CA ARG A 369 6.73 -4.12 -12.74
C ARG A 369 7.28 -3.72 -11.36
N ILE A 370 8.31 -2.89 -11.32
CA ILE A 370 8.87 -2.45 -10.03
C ILE A 370 7.85 -1.62 -9.24
N ASP A 371 7.14 -0.71 -9.91
CA ASP A 371 6.15 0.17 -9.30
C ASP A 371 4.98 -0.61 -8.65
N ALA A 372 4.62 -1.77 -9.18
CA ALA A 372 3.63 -2.69 -8.62
C ALA A 372 3.99 -3.19 -7.20
N LEU A 373 5.27 -3.17 -6.82
CA LEU A 373 5.76 -3.64 -5.52
C LEU A 373 6.05 -2.51 -4.52
N LEU A 374 6.10 -1.25 -4.96
CA LEU A 374 6.42 -0.10 -4.12
C LEU A 374 5.45 0.14 -2.95
N PRO A 375 4.15 -0.24 -3.00
CA PRO A 375 3.28 -0.20 -1.81
C PRO A 375 3.82 -0.98 -0.60
N LEU A 376 4.70 -1.97 -0.80
CA LEU A 376 5.32 -2.68 0.31
C LEU A 376 6.32 -1.80 1.07
N LEU A 377 7.03 -0.91 0.36
CA LEU A 377 7.99 0.01 0.97
C LEU A 377 7.31 1.08 1.81
N THR A 378 6.04 1.41 1.51
CA THR A 378 5.29 2.40 2.31
C THR A 378 4.99 1.91 3.71
N LEU A 379 5.09 0.61 3.99
CA LEU A 379 4.82 0.04 5.31
C LEU A 379 6.04 0.04 6.25
N SER A 380 7.22 0.39 5.73
CA SER A 380 8.44 0.65 6.53
C SER A 380 8.78 -0.46 7.53
N PHE A 381 8.74 -1.72 7.10
CA PHE A 381 9.09 -2.86 7.96
C PHE A 381 10.57 -2.85 8.36
N GLU A 382 10.83 -3.21 9.61
CA GLU A 382 12.15 -3.34 10.21
C GLU A 382 12.42 -4.78 10.69
N ASP A 383 13.68 -5.10 11.00
CA ASP A 383 14.06 -6.43 11.48
C ASP A 383 13.31 -6.86 12.74
N THR A 384 12.86 -5.91 13.58
CA THR A 384 12.11 -6.15 14.81
C THR A 384 10.66 -6.58 14.58
N ASP A 385 10.09 -6.32 13.41
CA ASP A 385 8.73 -6.74 13.07
C ASP A 385 8.65 -8.25 12.81
N PHE A 386 9.78 -8.89 12.52
CA PHE A 386 9.86 -10.31 12.21
C PHE A 386 10.32 -11.11 13.42
N GLY A 387 9.45 -12.03 13.86
CA GLY A 387 9.81 -13.03 14.87
C GLY A 387 10.93 -13.97 14.39
N VAL A 388 11.49 -14.73 15.34
CA VAL A 388 12.54 -15.72 15.05
C VAL A 388 11.99 -16.84 14.17
N GLU A 389 12.68 -17.12 13.06
CA GLU A 389 12.35 -18.21 12.14
C GLU A 389 12.72 -19.56 12.77
N LYS A 390 11.71 -20.36 13.10
CA LYS A 390 11.83 -21.70 13.70
C LYS A 390 11.30 -22.81 12.79
N GLY A 391 11.09 -22.52 11.50
CA GLY A 391 10.55 -23.47 10.53
C GLY A 391 9.03 -23.62 10.60
N GLN A 392 8.31 -22.59 11.05
CA GLN A 392 6.85 -22.59 11.13
C GLN A 392 6.20 -22.85 9.76
N LEU A 393 5.15 -23.65 9.68
CA LEU A 393 4.55 -23.98 8.37
C LEU A 393 3.61 -22.88 7.85
N ASP A 394 2.96 -22.13 8.74
CA ASP A 394 2.10 -20.98 8.43
C ASP A 394 2.02 -20.01 9.64
N GLY A 395 1.25 -18.92 9.54
CA GLY A 395 0.95 -18.01 10.66
C GLY A 395 2.09 -17.03 11.00
N THR A 396 3.01 -16.80 10.05
CA THR A 396 4.11 -15.84 10.22
C THR A 396 3.84 -14.57 9.45
N LEU A 397 4.43 -13.45 9.88
CA LEU A 397 4.33 -12.18 9.17
C LEU A 397 4.72 -12.32 7.68
N ALA A 398 5.70 -13.18 7.36
CA ALA A 398 6.06 -13.45 5.97
C ALA A 398 4.87 -13.99 5.15
N HIS A 399 4.08 -14.93 5.67
CA HIS A 399 2.91 -15.44 4.94
C HIS A 399 1.85 -14.35 4.72
N ALA A 400 1.62 -13.47 5.71
CA ALA A 400 0.76 -12.30 5.53
C ALA A 400 1.31 -11.33 4.47
N LEU A 401 2.62 -11.10 4.43
CA LEU A 401 3.26 -10.23 3.44
C LEU A 401 3.15 -10.78 2.01
N GLU A 402 3.18 -12.10 1.80
CA GLU A 402 2.93 -12.71 0.48
C GLU A 402 1.59 -12.25 -0.10
N ARG A 403 0.54 -12.20 0.73
CA ARG A 403 -0.79 -11.70 0.34
C ARG A 403 -0.76 -10.19 0.12
N LEU A 404 -0.02 -9.48 0.97
CA LEU A 404 0.07 -8.03 0.94
C LEU A 404 0.67 -7.49 -0.36
N ILE A 405 1.55 -8.24 -1.03
CA ILE A 405 2.02 -7.92 -2.39
C ILE A 405 0.82 -7.67 -3.32
N SER A 406 -0.18 -8.54 -3.25
CA SER A 406 -1.35 -8.47 -4.12
C SER A 406 -2.32 -7.35 -3.74
N ILE A 407 -2.45 -7.12 -2.43
CA ILE A 407 -3.27 -6.04 -1.88
C ILE A 407 -2.67 -4.67 -2.26
N GLY A 408 -1.35 -4.51 -2.12
CA GLY A 408 -0.62 -3.32 -2.54
C GLY A 408 -0.73 -3.06 -4.03
N ASN A 409 -0.49 -4.09 -4.85
CA ASN A 409 -0.68 -4.03 -6.31
C ASN A 409 -2.09 -3.57 -6.68
N HIS A 410 -3.13 -4.15 -6.06
CA HIS A 410 -4.52 -3.75 -6.27
C HIS A 410 -4.78 -2.29 -5.86
N ARG A 411 -4.23 -1.86 -4.72
CA ARG A 411 -4.45 -0.52 -4.15
C ARG A 411 -3.99 0.61 -5.06
N ILE A 412 -2.95 0.39 -5.85
CA ILE A 412 -2.46 1.35 -6.86
C ILE A 412 -3.02 1.08 -8.27
N GLY A 413 -4.09 0.28 -8.37
CA GLY A 413 -4.85 0.07 -9.60
C GLY A 413 -4.21 -0.91 -10.59
N TYR A 414 -3.29 -1.78 -10.16
CA TYR A 414 -2.78 -2.87 -10.99
C TYR A 414 -3.59 -4.16 -10.82
N GLN A 415 -3.52 -5.01 -11.84
CA GLN A 415 -4.05 -6.37 -11.85
C GLN A 415 -2.94 -7.41 -11.68
N ILE A 416 -3.32 -8.61 -11.25
CA ILE A 416 -2.48 -9.81 -11.30
C ILE A 416 -3.10 -10.77 -12.30
N ARG A 417 -2.27 -11.31 -13.20
CA ARG A 417 -2.69 -12.23 -14.26
C ARG A 417 -1.72 -13.40 -14.40
N THR A 418 -2.11 -14.40 -15.16
CA THR A 418 -1.22 -15.37 -15.80
C THR A 418 -1.16 -15.09 -17.30
N LEU A 419 -0.24 -15.72 -18.05
CA LEU A 419 -0.13 -15.51 -19.50
C LEU A 419 -1.40 -15.89 -20.28
N SER A 420 -2.10 -16.92 -19.83
CA SER A 420 -3.37 -17.36 -20.41
C SER A 420 -4.57 -16.50 -19.99
N GLY A 421 -4.38 -15.62 -19.00
CA GLY A 421 -5.46 -14.88 -18.34
C GLY A 421 -6.33 -15.73 -17.41
N GLN A 422 -6.04 -17.02 -17.24
CA GLN A 422 -6.80 -17.90 -16.34
C GLN A 422 -6.46 -17.62 -14.87
N THR A 423 -7.50 -17.43 -14.06
CA THR A 423 -7.36 -17.06 -12.65
C THR A 423 -7.44 -18.23 -11.68
N THR A 424 -7.49 -19.48 -12.15
CA THR A 424 -7.76 -20.64 -11.28
C THR A 424 -6.98 -21.89 -11.62
N SER A 425 -6.24 -22.40 -10.64
CA SER A 425 -5.99 -23.83 -10.47
C SER A 425 -6.03 -24.17 -8.98
N HIS A 426 -6.51 -25.36 -8.62
CA HIS A 426 -6.37 -25.89 -7.26
C HIS A 426 -4.87 -26.02 -6.91
N TYR A 427 -4.43 -25.30 -5.90
CA TYR A 427 -3.03 -25.28 -5.47
C TYR A 427 -2.84 -26.12 -4.22
N ALA A 428 -2.45 -27.38 -4.43
CA ALA A 428 -2.27 -28.38 -3.36
C ALA A 428 -1.22 -27.99 -2.29
N HIS A 429 -0.39 -26.96 -2.51
CA HIS A 429 0.59 -26.49 -1.53
C HIS A 429 0.00 -25.47 -0.55
N ALA A 430 -1.05 -24.73 -0.92
CA ALA A 430 -1.69 -23.81 0.02
C ALA A 430 -2.66 -24.55 0.95
N ASP A 431 -3.16 -25.72 0.55
CA ASP A 431 -3.93 -26.63 1.41
C ASP A 431 -3.09 -27.22 2.56
N VAL A 432 -1.75 -27.27 2.41
CA VAL A 432 -0.82 -27.76 3.44
C VAL A 432 -0.40 -26.64 4.40
N THR A 433 -0.43 -25.38 3.95
CA THR A 433 -0.23 -24.21 4.81
C THR A 433 -1.52 -23.76 5.49
N SER A 434 -2.70 -24.13 4.98
CA SER A 434 -4.01 -23.73 5.53
C SER A 434 -4.61 -24.74 6.53
N ARG A 435 -3.81 -25.67 7.08
CA ARG A 435 -4.23 -26.63 8.10
C ARG A 435 -3.47 -26.45 9.40
#